data_AF-A0A1H3IM78-F1
#
_entry.id   AF-A0A1H3IM78-F1
#
_cell.length_a   1.000
_cell.length_b   1.000
_cell.length_c   1.000
_cell.angle_alpha   90.00
_cell.angle_beta   90.00
_cell.angle_gamma   90.00
#
_symmetry.space_group_name_H-M   'P 1'
#
loop_
_entity.id
_entity.type
_entity.pdbx_description
1 polymer ?
#
loop_
_entity_poly.entity_id
_entity_poly.type
_entity_poly.pdbx_seq_one_letter_code
_entity_poly.pdbx_strand_id
1 'polypeptide(L)'
;MAWILTAVFLAITWPCVRRLASLDYARLGHATRQGDVAELLFTVAMVAMLSPIGGPIPAAGWQALFLLASGWFLVAWLRGAHGCAHHAISAVVMLYLLVAMPHVTAEHGPWLNMSTMDTSPGVLFTVVAIAAAVYFAGDALKSGLFLLKAADRPAGTVSRAACRTVMGIGMGYMLLAAL
;
A
#
# COMPACT_ATOMS: atom_id res chain seq x y z
N MET A 1 7.32 -0.37 17.96
CA MET A 1 6.77 -1.00 16.73
C MET A 1 7.06 -0.18 15.48
N ALA A 2 6.79 1.13 15.48
CA ALA A 2 6.97 2.03 14.32
C ALA A 2 8.32 1.90 13.58
N TRP A 3 9.44 1.88 14.30
CA TRP A 3 10.78 1.71 13.70
C TRP A 3 10.96 0.39 12.95
N ILE A 4 10.46 -0.72 13.50
CA ILE A 4 10.56 -2.06 12.88
C ILE A 4 9.73 -2.08 11.60
N LEU A 5 8.48 -1.61 11.67
CA LEU A 5 7.60 -1.56 10.50
C LEU A 5 8.16 -0.65 9.41
N THR A 6 8.68 0.52 9.80
CA THR A 6 9.35 1.44 8.87
C THR A 6 10.54 0.76 8.18
N ALA A 7 11.39 0.06 8.94
CA ALA A 7 12.52 -0.67 8.38
C ALA A 7 12.07 -1.80 7.43
N VAL A 8 11.01 -2.52 7.77
CA VAL A 8 10.43 -3.58 6.90
C VAL A 8 9.87 -2.98 5.60
N PHE A 9 9.08 -1.91 5.67
CA PHE A 9 8.53 -1.27 4.48
C PHE A 9 9.62 -0.64 3.62
N LEU A 10 10.63 -0.04 4.25
CA LEU A 10 11.80 0.47 3.56
C LEU A 10 12.56 -0.65 2.85
N ALA A 11 12.75 -1.79 3.51
CA ALA A 11 13.44 -2.94 2.92
C ALA A 11 12.72 -3.48 1.68
N ILE A 12 11.37 -3.46 1.64
CA ILE A 12 10.62 -3.89 0.46
C ILE A 12 10.53 -2.83 -0.66
N THR A 13 10.90 -1.57 -0.42
CA THR A 13 11.06 -0.60 -1.53
C THR A 13 12.19 -1.02 -2.46
N TRP A 14 13.27 -1.59 -1.91
CA TRP A 14 14.44 -2.02 -2.68
C TRP A 14 14.12 -3.00 -3.81
N PRO A 15 13.44 -4.14 -3.59
CA PRO A 15 13.05 -5.03 -4.67
C PRO A 15 12.09 -4.36 -5.67
N CYS A 16 11.22 -3.44 -5.23
CA CYS A 16 10.36 -2.68 -6.14
C CYS A 16 11.16 -1.77 -7.09
N VAL A 17 12.12 -1.02 -6.55
CA VAL A 17 13.04 -0.19 -7.34
C VAL A 17 13.88 -1.05 -8.28
N ARG A 18 14.42 -2.17 -7.81
CA ARG A 18 15.20 -3.09 -8.65
C ARG A 18 14.36 -3.63 -9.81
N ARG A 19 13.12 -4.06 -9.58
CA ARG A 19 12.22 -4.49 -10.67
C ARG A 19 12.04 -3.38 -11.70
N LEU A 20 11.75 -2.16 -11.22
CA LEU A 20 11.50 -1.01 -12.10
C LEU A 20 12.73 -0.59 -12.91
N ALA A 21 13.92 -0.78 -12.37
CA ALA A 21 15.19 -0.43 -13.02
C ALA A 21 15.74 -1.54 -13.94
N SER A 22 15.45 -2.83 -13.65
CA SER A 22 16.13 -3.95 -14.31
C SER A 22 15.24 -4.80 -15.23
N LEU A 23 13.91 -4.67 -15.17
CA LEU A 23 13.02 -5.46 -16.01
C LEU A 23 12.76 -4.78 -17.35
N ASP A 24 12.71 -5.59 -18.42
CA ASP A 24 12.36 -5.12 -19.76
C ASP A 24 10.84 -4.98 -19.90
N TYR A 25 10.33 -3.78 -19.64
CA TYR A 25 8.91 -3.47 -19.78
C TYR A 25 8.42 -3.35 -21.22
N ALA A 26 9.31 -3.30 -22.22
CA ALA A 26 8.88 -3.38 -23.61
C ALA A 26 8.34 -4.78 -23.92
N ARG A 27 8.94 -5.82 -23.31
CA ARG A 27 8.45 -7.21 -23.41
C ARG A 27 7.33 -7.54 -22.41
N LEU A 28 7.42 -7.01 -21.19
CA LEU A 28 6.43 -7.32 -20.13
C LEU A 28 5.14 -6.50 -20.25
N GLY A 29 5.19 -5.37 -20.96
CA GLY A 29 4.03 -4.51 -21.22
C GLY A 29 3.81 -3.41 -20.18
N HIS A 30 3.08 -2.37 -20.60
CA HIS A 30 2.83 -1.18 -19.79
C HIS A 30 2.04 -1.47 -18.52
N ALA A 31 1.09 -2.41 -18.54
CA ALA A 31 0.29 -2.76 -17.37
C ALA A 31 1.16 -3.28 -16.21
N THR A 32 2.17 -4.09 -16.51
CA THR A 32 3.12 -4.60 -15.51
C THR A 32 3.97 -3.48 -14.91
N ARG A 33 4.42 -2.52 -15.73
CA ARG A 33 5.13 -1.34 -15.24
C ARG A 33 4.27 -0.51 -14.29
N GLN A 34 3.01 -0.26 -14.65
CA GLN A 34 2.09 0.50 -13.81
C GLN A 34 1.83 -0.21 -12.47
N GLY A 35 1.71 -1.54 -12.47
CA GLY A 35 1.62 -2.34 -11.24
C GLY A 35 2.86 -2.20 -10.35
N ASP A 36 4.07 -2.32 -10.92
CA ASP A 36 5.32 -2.16 -10.17
C ASP A 36 5.49 -0.73 -9.62
N VAL A 37 5.07 0.30 -10.38
CA VAL A 37 5.02 1.70 -9.91
C VAL A 37 4.03 1.87 -8.76
N ALA A 38 2.85 1.25 -8.84
CA ALA A 38 1.86 1.30 -7.77
C ALA A 38 2.37 0.63 -6.49
N GLU A 39 3.00 -0.55 -6.60
CA GLU A 39 3.62 -1.23 -5.44
C GLU A 39 4.71 -0.35 -4.81
N LEU A 40 5.57 0.27 -5.61
CA LEU A 40 6.57 1.21 -5.10
C LEU A 40 5.91 2.42 -4.41
N LEU A 41 4.90 3.03 -5.03
CA LEU A 41 4.18 4.16 -4.46
C LEU A 41 3.56 3.81 -3.10
N PHE A 42 2.87 2.67 -3.02
CA PHE A 42 2.22 2.24 -1.79
C PHE A 42 3.24 1.90 -0.70
N THR A 43 4.35 1.22 -1.02
CA THR A 43 5.40 0.95 -0.03
C THR A 43 6.05 2.22 0.50
N VAL A 44 6.36 3.18 -0.37
CA VAL A 44 6.90 4.49 0.06
C VAL A 44 5.89 5.22 0.95
N ALA A 45 4.60 5.16 0.61
CA ALA A 45 3.59 5.78 1.45
C ALA A 45 3.42 5.08 2.80
N MET A 46 3.51 3.75 2.86
CA MET A 46 3.50 3.02 4.13
C MET A 46 4.70 3.41 5.01
N VAL A 47 5.89 3.58 4.41
CA VAL A 47 7.06 4.13 5.10
C VAL A 47 6.76 5.53 5.63
N ALA A 48 6.20 6.41 4.81
CA ALA A 48 5.85 7.77 5.19
C ALA A 48 4.84 7.81 6.36
N MET A 49 3.83 6.94 6.34
CA MET A 49 2.80 6.85 7.38
C MET A 49 3.34 6.34 8.72
N LEU A 50 4.31 5.43 8.71
CA LEU A 50 4.80 4.78 9.93
C LEU A 50 6.15 5.31 10.43
N SER A 51 6.83 6.12 9.61
CA SER A 51 8.12 6.69 9.97
C SER A 51 7.99 7.56 11.22
N PRO A 52 8.66 7.18 12.32
CA PRO A 52 8.65 7.96 13.57
C PRO A 52 9.45 9.25 13.45
N ILE A 53 10.23 9.42 12.37
CA ILE A 53 10.92 10.68 12.07
C ILE A 53 9.92 11.76 11.63
N GLY A 54 8.73 11.37 11.15
CA GLY A 54 7.70 12.31 10.73
C GLY A 54 8.21 13.25 9.65
N GLY A 55 8.13 12.85 8.38
CA GLY A 55 8.40 13.80 7.31
C GLY A 55 7.31 14.88 7.32
N PRO A 56 7.64 16.18 7.12
CA PRO A 56 6.64 17.17 6.77
C PRO A 56 6.12 16.80 5.37
N ILE A 57 5.13 15.91 5.32
CA ILE A 57 4.51 15.54 4.05
C ILE A 57 3.11 16.13 4.01
N PRO A 58 2.81 16.99 3.02
CA PRO A 58 1.51 17.62 2.93
C PRO A 58 0.43 16.54 2.77
N ALA A 59 -0.53 16.51 3.70
CA ALA A 59 -1.66 15.59 3.63
C ALA A 59 -2.33 15.62 2.25
N ALA A 60 -2.52 16.83 1.72
CA ALA A 60 -3.11 17.07 0.41
C ALA A 60 -2.35 16.39 -0.74
N GLY A 61 -1.02 16.30 -0.66
CA GLY A 61 -0.20 15.67 -1.69
C GLY A 61 -0.45 14.17 -1.78
N TRP A 62 -0.47 13.49 -0.63
CA TRP A 62 -0.80 12.06 -0.56
C TRP A 62 -2.26 11.78 -0.89
N GLN A 63 -3.18 12.62 -0.42
CA GLN A 63 -4.61 12.50 -0.76
C GLN A 63 -4.82 12.58 -2.27
N ALA A 64 -4.23 13.58 -2.93
CA ALA A 64 -4.29 13.73 -4.38
C ALA A 64 -3.67 12.53 -5.09
N LEU A 65 -2.51 12.04 -4.63
CA LEU A 65 -1.85 10.86 -5.18
C LEU A 65 -2.73 9.61 -5.10
N PHE A 66 -3.35 9.32 -3.95
CA PHE A 66 -4.21 8.16 -3.79
C PHE A 66 -5.54 8.29 -4.53
N LEU A 67 -6.11 9.50 -4.59
CA LEU A 67 -7.29 9.77 -5.42
C LEU A 67 -6.99 9.55 -6.91
N LEU A 68 -5.86 10.06 -7.39
CA LEU A 68 -5.43 9.84 -8.77
C LEU A 68 -5.17 8.35 -9.05
N ALA A 69 -4.43 7.67 -8.17
CA ALA A 69 -4.13 6.25 -8.32
C ALA A 69 -5.41 5.40 -8.31
N SER A 70 -6.31 5.63 -7.35
CA SER A 70 -7.58 4.91 -7.27
C SER A 70 -8.43 5.12 -8.51
N GLY A 71 -8.60 6.37 -8.97
CA GLY A 71 -9.34 6.68 -10.20
C GLY A 71 -8.71 6.05 -11.44
N TRP A 72 -7.39 6.15 -11.58
CA TRP A 72 -6.65 5.58 -12.71
C TRP A 72 -6.80 4.06 -12.78
N PHE A 73 -6.54 3.35 -11.68
CA PHE A 73 -6.65 1.89 -11.64
C PHE A 73 -8.09 1.40 -11.70
N LEU A 74 -9.06 2.17 -11.19
CA LEU A 74 -10.48 1.88 -11.35
C LEU A 74 -10.88 1.94 -12.82
N VAL A 75 -10.54 3.03 -13.51
CA VAL A 75 -10.82 3.18 -14.96
C VAL A 75 -10.14 2.07 -15.76
N ALA A 76 -8.87 1.76 -15.46
CA ALA A 76 -8.16 0.67 -16.13
C ALA A 76 -8.85 -0.69 -15.91
N TRP A 77 -9.30 -0.96 -14.68
CA TRP A 77 -10.04 -2.18 -14.36
C TRP A 77 -11.37 -2.26 -15.11
N LEU A 78 -12.14 -1.18 -15.14
CA LEU A 78 -13.42 -1.11 -15.89
C LEU A 78 -13.22 -1.30 -17.40
N ARG A 79 -12.04 -0.96 -17.92
CA ARG A 79 -11.64 -1.20 -19.32
C ARG A 79 -11.08 -2.60 -19.57
N GLY A 80 -11.12 -3.50 -18.58
CA GLY A 80 -10.72 -4.90 -18.71
C GLY A 80 -9.25 -5.19 -18.35
N ALA A 81 -8.51 -4.23 -17.80
CA ALA A 81 -7.14 -4.49 -17.37
C ALA A 81 -7.11 -5.39 -16.12
N HIS A 82 -6.60 -6.62 -16.27
CA HIS A 82 -6.44 -7.56 -15.17
C HIS A 82 -5.46 -7.05 -14.11
N GLY A 83 -5.77 -7.26 -12.83
CA GLY A 83 -4.91 -6.88 -11.69
C GLY A 83 -5.06 -5.43 -11.21
N CYS A 84 -5.70 -4.55 -11.99
CA CYS A 84 -5.88 -3.14 -11.62
C CYS A 84 -6.87 -2.94 -10.46
N ALA A 85 -7.86 -3.81 -10.31
CA ALA A 85 -8.83 -3.74 -9.21
C ALA A 85 -8.17 -3.72 -7.83
N HIS A 86 -7.13 -4.54 -7.63
CA HIS A 86 -6.40 -4.57 -6.36
C HIS A 86 -5.68 -3.25 -6.11
N HIS A 87 -5.00 -2.67 -7.11
CA HIS A 87 -4.32 -1.38 -6.93
C HIS A 87 -5.31 -0.25 -6.67
N ALA A 88 -6.51 -0.29 -7.28
CA ALA A 88 -7.58 0.65 -6.99
C ALA A 88 -8.06 0.53 -5.54
N ILE A 89 -8.37 -0.69 -5.08
CA ILE A 89 -8.77 -0.96 -3.69
C ILE A 89 -7.66 -0.53 -2.73
N SER A 90 -6.41 -0.88 -3.00
CA SER A 90 -5.27 -0.49 -2.16
C SER A 90 -5.08 1.01 -2.09
N ALA A 91 -5.24 1.75 -3.19
CA ALA A 91 -5.19 3.20 -3.16
C ALA A 91 -6.34 3.80 -2.33
N VAL A 92 -7.56 3.27 -2.45
CA VAL A 92 -8.71 3.72 -1.63
C VAL A 92 -8.47 3.44 -0.15
N VAL A 93 -7.95 2.26 0.20
CA VAL A 93 -7.67 1.94 1.59
C VAL A 93 -6.51 2.79 2.13
N MET A 94 -5.46 3.03 1.34
CA MET A 94 -4.40 3.97 1.74
C MET A 94 -4.93 5.39 1.96
N LEU A 95 -5.88 5.85 1.13
CA LEU A 95 -6.57 7.12 1.34
C LEU A 95 -7.41 7.10 2.62
N TYR A 96 -8.11 6.00 2.90
CA TYR A 96 -8.86 5.81 4.14
C TYR A 96 -7.93 5.91 5.36
N LEU A 97 -6.80 5.19 5.35
CA LEU A 97 -5.79 5.26 6.42
C LEU A 97 -5.29 6.69 6.66
N LEU A 98 -5.20 7.50 5.60
CA LEU A 98 -4.72 8.88 5.65
C LEU A 98 -5.77 9.91 6.11
N VAL A 99 -7.05 9.66 5.84
CA VAL A 99 -8.12 10.65 6.04
C VAL A 99 -8.98 10.34 7.26
N ALA A 100 -9.25 9.06 7.50
CA ALA A 100 -10.21 8.62 8.51
C ALA A 100 -9.56 8.25 9.85
N MET A 101 -8.25 8.02 9.87
CA MET A 101 -7.57 7.68 11.12
C MET A 101 -7.20 8.94 11.88
N PRO A 102 -7.44 9.00 13.21
CA PRO A 102 -7.04 10.14 14.00
C PRO A 102 -5.52 10.28 13.93
N HIS A 103 -5.08 11.46 13.51
CA HIS A 103 -3.67 11.83 13.45
C HIS A 103 -3.50 12.98 14.43
N VAL A 104 -2.45 12.93 15.25
CA VAL A 104 -2.09 14.11 16.04
C VAL A 104 -1.58 15.14 15.02
N THR A 105 -2.38 16.18 14.76
CA THR A 105 -1.92 17.32 13.98
C THR A 105 -0.73 17.90 14.73
N ALA A 106 0.42 18.04 14.05
CA ALA A 106 1.54 18.73 14.65
C ALA A 106 1.04 20.10 15.14
N GLU A 107 1.34 20.48 16.39
CA GLU A 107 0.74 21.64 17.06
C GLU A 107 0.88 22.97 16.26
N HIS A 108 1.74 23.01 15.24
CA HIS A 108 2.08 24.19 14.45
C HIS A 108 2.23 23.94 12.92
N GLY A 109 1.27 23.29 12.23
CA GLY A 109 1.24 23.30 10.75
C GLY A 109 0.33 22.24 10.07
N PRO A 110 0.21 22.24 8.73
CA PRO A 110 -0.63 21.30 7.95
C PRO A 110 -0.05 19.87 7.87
N TRP A 111 0.82 19.52 8.82
CA TRP A 111 1.65 18.32 8.81
C TRP A 111 0.99 17.23 9.67
N LEU A 112 0.94 16.01 9.13
CA LEU A 112 0.38 14.86 9.82
C LEU A 112 1.48 14.08 10.53
N ASN A 113 1.34 13.88 11.84
CA ASN A 113 2.06 12.83 12.54
C ASN A 113 1.18 11.57 12.60
N MET A 114 1.40 10.66 11.66
CA MET A 114 0.67 9.39 11.58
C MET A 114 1.27 8.29 12.49
N SER A 115 2.38 8.57 13.18
CA SER A 115 3.04 7.61 14.09
C SER A 115 2.36 7.49 15.45
N THR A 116 1.52 8.47 15.81
CA THR A 116 0.73 8.52 17.05
C THR A 116 -0.74 8.32 16.68
N MET A 117 -1.25 7.11 16.87
CA MET A 117 -2.64 6.73 16.60
C MET A 117 -3.48 6.99 17.86
N ASP A 118 -4.45 7.90 17.78
CA ASP A 118 -5.54 8.00 18.76
C ASP A 118 -6.75 7.20 18.25
N THR A 119 -7.42 6.44 19.13
CA THR A 119 -8.45 5.45 18.74
C THR A 119 -9.85 5.90 19.18
N SER A 120 -10.60 6.53 18.27
CA SER A 120 -12.07 6.55 18.35
C SER A 120 -12.76 6.88 17.02
N PRO A 121 -12.65 6.02 15.99
CA PRO A 121 -13.43 6.19 14.76
C PRO A 121 -14.91 5.83 14.97
N GLY A 122 -15.82 6.53 14.29
CA GLY A 122 -17.26 6.19 14.32
C GLY A 122 -17.56 4.82 13.68
N VAL A 123 -18.67 4.19 14.07
CA VAL A 123 -19.04 2.79 13.71
C VAL A 123 -18.89 2.45 12.23
N LEU A 124 -19.24 3.37 11.32
CA LEU A 124 -19.13 3.14 9.87
C LEU A 124 -17.66 2.94 9.43
N PHE A 125 -16.74 3.71 10.01
CA PHE A 125 -15.31 3.62 9.72
C PHE A 125 -14.75 2.28 10.25
N THR A 126 -15.18 1.83 11.42
CA THR A 126 -14.83 0.52 11.99
C THR A 126 -15.18 -0.64 11.05
N VAL A 127 -16.39 -0.64 10.48
CA VAL A 127 -16.83 -1.71 9.55
C VAL A 127 -15.97 -1.74 8.28
N VAL A 128 -15.68 -0.56 7.72
CA VAL A 128 -14.82 -0.44 6.53
C VAL A 128 -13.40 -0.94 6.83
N ALA A 129 -12.84 -0.57 7.98
CA ALA A 129 -11.52 -1.03 8.40
C ALA A 129 -11.44 -2.55 8.56
N ILE A 130 -12.44 -3.18 9.19
CA ILE A 130 -12.51 -4.64 9.33
C ILE A 130 -12.60 -5.31 7.95
N ALA A 131 -13.49 -4.84 7.07
CA ALA A 131 -13.65 -5.40 5.74
C ALA A 131 -12.35 -5.30 4.92
N ALA A 132 -11.68 -4.16 4.98
CA ALA A 132 -10.38 -3.97 4.34
C ALA A 132 -9.29 -4.88 4.96
N ALA A 133 -9.27 -5.04 6.28
CA ALA A 133 -8.30 -5.90 6.96
C ALA A 133 -8.47 -7.37 6.54
N VAL A 134 -9.71 -7.85 6.46
CA VAL A 134 -10.04 -9.20 5.94
C VAL A 134 -9.60 -9.35 4.49
N TYR A 135 -9.88 -8.35 3.64
CA TYR A 135 -9.44 -8.35 2.25
C TYR A 135 -7.92 -8.49 2.13
N PHE A 136 -7.15 -7.68 2.86
CA PHE A 136 -5.69 -7.73 2.80
C PHE A 136 -5.08 -8.97 3.44
N ALA A 137 -5.69 -9.52 4.49
CA ALA A 137 -5.28 -10.80 5.07
C ALA A 137 -5.46 -11.95 4.07
N GLY A 138 -6.62 -11.99 3.39
CA GLY A 138 -6.89 -12.96 2.33
C GLY A 138 -5.95 -12.81 1.14
N ASP A 139 -5.66 -11.57 0.73
CA ASP A 139 -4.71 -11.30 -0.35
C ASP A 139 -3.28 -11.72 0.01
N ALA A 140 -2.82 -11.38 1.22
CA ALA A 140 -1.51 -11.76 1.72
C ALA A 140 -1.35 -13.29 1.82
N LEU A 141 -2.38 -13.99 2.30
CA LEU A 141 -2.37 -15.45 2.35
C LEU A 141 -2.30 -16.04 0.94
N LYS A 142 -3.11 -15.53 0.00
CA LYS A 142 -3.11 -15.99 -1.39
C LYS A 142 -1.75 -15.75 -2.06
N SER A 143 -1.15 -14.58 -1.88
CA SER A 143 0.18 -14.28 -2.44
C SER A 143 1.29 -15.07 -1.76
N GLY A 144 1.18 -15.34 -0.46
CA GLY A 144 2.11 -16.18 0.29
C GLY A 144 2.06 -17.64 -0.17
N LEU A 145 0.86 -18.20 -0.33
CA LEU A 145 0.68 -19.55 -0.88
C LEU A 145 1.18 -19.66 -2.32
N PHE A 146 1.10 -18.57 -3.10
CA PHE A 146 1.65 -18.53 -4.45
C PHE A 146 3.19 -18.66 -4.46
N LEU A 147 3.89 -18.11 -3.46
CA LEU A 147 5.35 -18.26 -3.31
C LEU A 147 5.77 -19.71 -3.11
N LEU A 148 4.96 -20.50 -2.40
CA LEU A 148 5.24 -21.92 -2.14
C LEU A 148 5.13 -22.80 -3.40
N LYS A 149 4.45 -22.30 -4.44
CA LYS A 149 4.19 -23.02 -5.71
C LYS A 149 5.08 -22.52 -6.86
N ALA A 150 6.17 -21.82 -6.56
CA ALA A 150 6.99 -21.12 -7.54
C ALA A 150 8.06 -22.02 -8.22
N ALA A 151 7.63 -23.00 -9.00
CA ALA A 151 8.49 -23.61 -10.02
C ALA A 151 8.31 -22.88 -11.37
N ASP A 152 9.41 -22.59 -12.07
CA ASP A 152 9.50 -21.95 -13.40
C ASP A 152 8.54 -20.77 -13.65
N ARG A 153 8.78 -19.63 -12.98
CA ARG A 153 7.97 -18.42 -13.14
C ARG A 153 8.72 -17.31 -13.89
N PRO A 154 7.98 -16.45 -14.63
CA PRO A 154 8.56 -15.27 -15.27
C PRO A 154 9.31 -14.38 -14.27
N ALA A 155 10.34 -13.69 -14.75
CA ALA A 155 11.17 -12.80 -13.94
C ALA A 155 10.33 -11.78 -13.16
N GLY A 156 10.67 -11.58 -11.89
CA GLY A 156 10.00 -10.63 -11.00
C GLY A 156 8.70 -11.15 -10.37
N THR A 157 8.14 -12.29 -10.79
CA THR A 157 6.87 -12.82 -10.23
C THR A 157 6.98 -13.13 -8.74
N VAL A 158 8.03 -13.84 -8.33
CA VAL A 158 8.28 -14.17 -6.91
C VAL A 158 8.49 -12.90 -6.09
N SER A 159 9.25 -11.93 -6.64
CA SER A 159 9.49 -10.65 -5.97
C SER A 159 8.20 -9.85 -5.75
N ARG A 160 7.30 -9.79 -6.74
CA ARG A 160 5.98 -9.16 -6.62
C ARG A 160 5.12 -9.87 -5.58
N ALA A 161 5.05 -11.20 -5.63
CA ALA A 161 4.27 -11.97 -4.66
C ALA A 161 4.79 -11.80 -3.22
N ALA A 162 6.10 -11.70 -3.03
CA ALA A 162 6.71 -11.41 -1.73
C ALA A 162 6.39 -9.99 -1.26
N CYS A 163 6.60 -8.97 -2.11
CA CYS A 163 6.28 -7.58 -1.77
C CYS A 163 4.80 -7.43 -1.42
N ARG A 164 3.92 -8.03 -2.23
CA ARG A 164 2.47 -8.02 -2.03
C ARG A 164 2.06 -8.68 -0.72
N THR A 165 2.67 -9.82 -0.37
CA THR A 165 2.42 -10.48 0.91
C THR A 165 2.78 -9.56 2.08
N VAL A 166 3.98 -8.96 2.06
CA VAL A 166 4.44 -8.06 3.12
C VAL A 166 3.57 -6.81 3.21
N MET A 167 3.24 -6.20 2.06
CA MET A 167 2.34 -5.06 1.99
C MET A 167 0.96 -5.39 2.55
N GLY A 168 0.37 -6.53 2.17
CA GLY A 168 -0.96 -6.94 2.64
C GLY A 168 -0.97 -7.18 4.16
N ILE A 169 0.05 -7.83 4.71
CA ILE A 169 0.21 -7.99 6.17
C ILE A 169 0.31 -6.61 6.83
N GLY A 170 1.11 -5.71 6.25
CA GLY A 170 1.29 -4.36 6.74
C GLY A 170 0.00 -3.54 6.76
N MET A 171 -0.75 -3.57 5.66
CA MET A 171 -2.06 -2.92 5.53
C MET A 171 -3.05 -3.48 6.55
N GLY A 172 -3.12 -4.80 6.69
CA GLY A 172 -3.98 -5.45 7.69
C GLY A 172 -3.62 -5.02 9.11
N TYR A 173 -2.33 -4.99 9.44
CA TYR A 173 -1.86 -4.50 10.75
C TYR A 173 -2.27 -3.05 11.00
N MET A 174 -2.03 -2.14 10.05
CA MET A 174 -2.38 -0.72 10.18
C MET A 174 -3.89 -0.51 10.38
N LEU A 175 -4.72 -1.28 9.67
CA LEU A 175 -6.18 -1.23 9.81
C LEU A 175 -6.65 -1.71 11.17
N LEU A 176 -6.09 -2.82 11.66
CA LEU A 176 -6.41 -3.38 12.98
C LEU A 176 -5.92 -2.49 14.12
N ALA A 177 -4.75 -1.86 13.97
CA ALA A 177 -4.18 -0.96 14.97
C ALA A 177 -5.00 0.32 15.19
N ALA A 178 -5.92 0.61 14.28
CA ALA A 178 -6.74 1.81 14.28
C ALA A 178 -8.22 1.55 14.55
N LEU A 179 -8.58 0.30 14.86
CA LEU A 179 -9.84 -0.05 15.52
C LEU A 179 -9.75 0.30 17.00
#